data_AF-A0A1C4G855-F1
#
_entry.id   AF-A0A1C4G855-F1
#
_cell.length_a   1.000
_cell.length_b   1.000
_cell.length_c   1.000
_cell.angle_alpha   90.00
_cell.angle_beta   90.00
_cell.angle_gamma   90.00
#
_symmetry.space_group_name_H-M   'P 1'
#
loop_
_entity.id
_entity.type
_entity.pdbx_description
1 polymer ?
#
loop_
_entity_poly.entity_id
_entity_poly.type
_entity_poly.pdbx_seq_one_letter_code
_entity_poly.pdbx_strand_id
1 'polypeptide(L)'
;MKKNFYILVCILLFSCKEQPKIPISNTLEIALGKRYSAYVNNLNKAFEKDSTALLYFFKIDYINDAAGYDHGYILYQLIKIYGDEKFANALQKTTAKGLQNVSQYVEVGIDANDRQKNEMKINYPISSNILKIK
;
A
#
# COMPACT_ATOMS: atom_id res chain seq x y z
N MET A 1 -55.24 -13.31 9.09
CA MET A 1 -53.97 -13.41 9.83
C MET A 1 -53.05 -14.40 9.15
N LYS A 2 -51.90 -13.94 8.66
CA LYS A 2 -50.61 -14.65 8.50
C LYS A 2 -49.64 -13.73 7.73
N LYS A 3 -49.44 -12.53 8.27
CA LYS A 3 -48.19 -11.78 8.09
C LYS A 3 -47.16 -12.51 8.95
N ASN A 4 -45.94 -12.70 8.44
CA ASN A 4 -44.70 -13.09 9.13
C ASN A 4 -43.98 -14.29 8.48
N PHE A 5 -43.61 -14.15 7.19
CA PHE A 5 -42.58 -15.02 6.59
C PHE A 5 -41.49 -14.21 5.84
N TYR A 6 -41.36 -12.91 6.12
CA TYR A 6 -40.38 -12.04 5.45
C TYR A 6 -39.34 -11.44 6.41
N ILE A 7 -39.16 -12.04 7.60
CA ILE A 7 -38.17 -11.57 8.59
C ILE A 7 -37.19 -12.70 8.88
N LEU A 8 -36.52 -13.24 7.85
CA LEU A 8 -35.39 -14.15 8.09
C LEU A 8 -34.35 -14.17 6.95
N VAL A 9 -34.30 -13.15 6.09
CA VAL A 9 -33.35 -13.09 4.96
C VAL A 9 -32.53 -11.79 4.93
N CYS A 10 -32.59 -10.95 5.98
CA CYS A 10 -31.88 -9.66 6.01
C CYS A 10 -30.64 -9.60 6.92
N ILE A 11 -30.20 -10.68 7.55
CA ILE A 11 -29.13 -10.63 8.57
C ILE A 11 -27.78 -11.19 8.07
N LEU A 12 -27.64 -11.56 6.80
CA LEU A 12 -26.34 -12.00 6.23
C LEU A 12 -25.55 -10.91 5.49
N LEU A 13 -25.93 -9.63 5.61
CA LEU A 13 -25.05 -8.51 5.24
C LEU A 13 -24.03 -8.23 6.36
N PHE A 14 -23.52 -9.28 7.01
CA PHE A 14 -22.35 -9.18 7.87
C PHE A 14 -21.17 -8.80 6.99
N SER A 15 -20.88 -7.49 6.97
CA SER A 15 -19.64 -6.83 6.61
C SER A 15 -18.56 -7.80 6.13
N CYS A 16 -18.55 -8.07 4.82
CA CYS A 16 -17.43 -8.75 4.20
C CYS A 16 -16.23 -7.81 4.37
N LYS A 17 -15.34 -8.09 5.34
CA LYS A 17 -14.10 -7.35 5.45
C LYS A 17 -13.36 -7.55 4.14
N GLU A 18 -13.16 -6.45 3.42
CA GLU A 18 -12.45 -6.47 2.16
C GLU A 18 -11.07 -7.09 2.40
N GLN A 19 -10.74 -8.16 1.66
CA GLN A 19 -9.45 -8.81 1.79
C GLN A 19 -8.40 -8.00 1.03
N PRO A 20 -7.18 -7.85 1.58
CA PRO A 20 -6.13 -7.10 0.90
C PRO A 20 -5.61 -7.89 -0.31
N LYS A 21 -5.57 -7.25 -1.48
CA LYS A 21 -5.04 -7.83 -2.72
C LYS A 21 -3.52 -8.03 -2.70
N ILE A 22 -2.83 -7.27 -1.85
CA ILE A 22 -1.42 -7.52 -1.50
C ILE A 22 -1.42 -7.96 -0.03
N PRO A 23 -0.92 -9.15 0.31
CA PRO A 23 -0.94 -9.64 1.69
C PRO A 23 -0.32 -8.64 2.66
N ILE A 24 -0.99 -8.39 3.79
CA ILE A 24 -0.53 -7.53 4.87
C ILE A 24 -0.08 -8.42 6.03
N SER A 25 1.10 -8.16 6.58
CA SER A 25 1.61 -8.88 7.74
C SER A 25 0.78 -8.55 8.99
N ASN A 26 0.81 -9.45 9.98
CA ASN A 26 0.19 -9.17 11.29
C ASN A 26 0.83 -7.94 11.97
N THR A 27 2.13 -7.74 11.80
CA THR A 27 2.85 -6.59 12.38
C THR A 27 2.33 -5.28 11.83
N LEU A 28 2.15 -5.19 10.51
CA LEU A 28 1.58 -4.01 9.85
C LEU A 28 0.10 -3.84 10.23
N GLU A 29 -0.68 -4.92 10.29
CA GLU A 29 -2.08 -4.86 10.75
C GLU A 29 -2.21 -4.27 12.16
N ILE A 30 -1.38 -4.75 13.10
CA ILE A 30 -1.35 -4.24 14.48
C ILE A 30 -0.98 -2.76 14.51
N ALA A 31 0.06 -2.35 13.77
CA ALA A 31 0.50 -0.96 13.69
C ALA A 31 -0.56 -0.03 13.09
N LEU A 32 -1.35 -0.53 12.13
CA LEU A 32 -2.44 0.23 11.53
C LEU A 32 -3.62 0.39 12.49
N GLY A 33 -3.92 -0.61 13.32
CA GLY A 33 -5.00 -0.58 14.29
C GLY A 33 -6.33 -0.12 13.66
N LYS A 34 -6.89 0.99 14.16
CA LYS A 34 -8.16 1.55 13.64
C LYS A 34 -8.10 1.99 12.17
N ARG A 35 -6.89 2.19 11.62
CA ARG A 35 -6.68 2.61 10.22
C ARG A 35 -6.63 1.43 9.25
N TYR A 36 -6.63 0.18 9.74
CA TYR A 36 -6.47 -1.01 8.91
C TYR A 36 -7.50 -1.09 7.77
N SER A 37 -8.79 -0.92 8.05
CA SER A 37 -9.83 -1.01 7.02
C SER A 37 -9.66 0.06 5.93
N ALA A 38 -9.31 1.31 6.32
CA ALA A 38 -9.05 2.37 5.36
C ALA A 38 -7.78 2.09 4.53
N TYR A 39 -6.75 1.52 5.16
CA TYR A 39 -5.53 1.11 4.48
C TYR A 39 -5.80 0.03 3.43
N VAL A 40 -6.55 -1.03 3.78
CA VAL A 40 -6.90 -2.11 2.86
C VAL A 40 -7.75 -1.62 1.69
N ASN A 41 -8.76 -0.78 1.94
CA ASN A 41 -9.58 -0.19 0.88
C ASN A 41 -8.72 0.65 -0.10
N ASN A 42 -7.82 1.49 0.41
CA ASN A 42 -6.90 2.24 -0.45
C ASN A 42 -5.90 1.32 -1.16
N LEU A 43 -5.43 0.25 -0.52
CA LEU A 43 -4.52 -0.72 -1.12
C LEU A 43 -5.17 -1.41 -2.32
N ASN A 44 -6.42 -1.83 -2.17
CA ASN A 44 -7.16 -2.51 -3.23
C ASN A 44 -7.45 -1.60 -4.42
N LYS A 45 -7.79 -0.32 -4.16
CA LYS A 45 -7.92 0.69 -5.21
C LYS A 45 -6.58 1.01 -5.89
N ALA A 46 -5.51 1.13 -5.12
CA ALA A 46 -4.17 1.35 -5.66
C ALA A 46 -3.73 0.15 -6.52
N PHE A 47 -4.02 -1.07 -6.10
CA PHE A 47 -3.80 -2.29 -6.90
C PHE A 47 -4.54 -2.24 -8.24
N GLU A 48 -5.75 -1.66 -8.26
CA GLU A 48 -6.53 -1.39 -9.48
C GLU A 48 -6.09 -0.14 -10.26
N LYS A 49 -4.92 0.42 -9.93
CA LYS A 49 -4.30 1.58 -10.58
C LYS A 49 -5.04 2.91 -10.36
N ASP A 50 -5.82 3.05 -9.28
CA ASP A 50 -6.37 4.33 -8.84
C ASP A 50 -5.26 5.26 -8.31
N SER A 51 -5.01 6.34 -9.07
CA SER A 51 -3.95 7.30 -8.76
C SER A 51 -4.17 8.08 -7.47
N THR A 52 -5.43 8.33 -7.07
CA THR A 52 -5.74 9.00 -5.81
C THR A 52 -5.40 8.10 -4.63
N ALA A 53 -5.72 6.81 -4.76
CA ALA A 53 -5.36 5.80 -3.77
C ALA A 53 -3.84 5.63 -3.67
N LEU A 54 -3.09 5.67 -4.79
CA LEU A 54 -1.63 5.67 -4.74
C LEU A 54 -1.07 6.86 -3.94
N LEU A 55 -1.57 8.06 -4.18
CA LEU A 55 -1.14 9.27 -3.47
C LEU A 55 -1.47 9.24 -1.96
N TYR A 56 -2.43 8.43 -1.53
CA TYR A 56 -2.66 8.18 -0.11
C TYR A 56 -1.45 7.51 0.54
N PHE A 57 -0.85 6.51 -0.10
CA PHE A 57 0.33 5.81 0.43
C PHE A 57 1.54 6.74 0.54
N PHE A 58 1.67 7.73 -0.34
CA PHE A 58 2.79 8.69 -0.28
C PHE A 58 2.71 9.63 0.92
N LYS A 59 1.54 9.73 1.55
CA LYS A 59 1.29 10.59 2.71
C LYS A 59 1.40 9.86 4.04
N ILE A 60 1.59 8.53 4.04
CA ILE A 60 1.74 7.76 5.26
C ILE A 60 3.12 8.06 5.87
N ASP A 61 3.14 8.42 7.15
CA ASP A 61 4.34 8.75 7.93
C ASP A 61 4.25 8.30 9.40
N TYR A 62 3.21 7.53 9.73
CA TYR A 62 2.88 7.14 11.09
C TYR A 62 3.18 5.66 11.39
N ILE A 63 3.74 4.92 10.42
CA ILE A 63 4.09 3.50 10.56
C ILE A 63 5.56 3.40 10.90
N ASN A 64 5.90 2.90 12.08
CA ASN A 64 7.28 2.87 12.55
C ASN A 64 7.76 1.43 12.79
N ASP A 65 9.04 1.30 13.14
CA ASP A 65 9.67 0.05 13.55
C ASP A 65 9.49 -1.07 12.52
N ALA A 66 9.28 -2.31 12.99
CA ALA A 66 9.12 -3.49 12.15
C ALA A 66 7.99 -3.34 11.10
N ALA A 67 6.91 -2.62 11.42
CA ALA A 67 5.82 -2.39 10.49
C ALA A 67 6.22 -1.48 9.31
N GLY A 68 7.26 -0.65 9.48
CA GLY A 68 7.79 0.20 8.42
C GLY A 68 8.38 -0.61 7.26
N TYR A 69 9.04 -1.74 7.55
CA TYR A 69 9.55 -2.66 6.54
C TYR A 69 8.41 -3.24 5.69
N ASP A 70 7.35 -3.70 6.35
CA ASP A 70 6.18 -4.26 5.69
C ASP A 70 5.46 -3.22 4.83
N HIS A 71 5.31 -1.99 5.32
CA HIS A 71 4.74 -0.90 4.54
C HIS A 71 5.63 -0.53 3.33
N GLY A 72 6.94 -0.53 3.52
CA GLY A 72 7.93 -0.38 2.45
C GLY A 72 7.79 -1.44 1.36
N TYR A 73 7.59 -2.69 1.74
CA TYR A 73 7.34 -3.77 0.81
C TYR A 73 6.03 -3.58 0.03
N ILE A 74 4.96 -3.07 0.68
CA ILE A 74 3.72 -2.70 -0.02
C ILE A 74 3.98 -1.63 -1.09
N LEU A 75 4.74 -0.57 -0.75
CA LEU A 75 5.11 0.46 -1.72
C LEU A 75 5.91 -0.12 -2.89
N TYR A 76 6.83 -1.03 -2.61
CA TYR A 76 7.57 -1.77 -3.65
C TYR A 76 6.63 -2.56 -4.55
N GLN A 77 5.65 -3.31 -4.01
CA GLN A 77 4.67 -4.02 -4.84
C GLN A 77 3.83 -3.06 -5.69
N LEU A 78 3.46 -1.89 -5.15
CA LEU A 78 2.75 -0.86 -5.92
C LEU A 78 3.61 -0.32 -7.07
N ILE A 79 4.94 -0.16 -6.90
CA ILE A 79 5.85 0.16 -8.01
C ILE A 79 5.74 -0.89 -9.12
N LYS A 80 5.77 -2.19 -8.77
CA LYS A 80 5.63 -3.29 -9.74
C LYS A 80 4.30 -3.26 -10.48
N ILE A 81 3.21 -2.95 -9.79
CA ILE A 81 1.85 -2.93 -10.34
C ILE A 81 1.66 -1.75 -11.31
N TYR A 82 2.12 -0.55 -10.93
CA TYR A 82 1.99 0.65 -11.75
C TYR A 82 2.96 0.65 -12.93
N GLY A 83 4.15 0.07 -12.73
CA GLY A 83 5.29 0.23 -13.63
C GLY A 83 6.06 1.51 -13.34
N ASP A 84 7.33 1.52 -13.75
CA ASP A 84 8.31 2.53 -13.37
C ASP A 84 7.88 3.96 -13.76
N GLU A 85 7.55 4.19 -15.03
CA GLU A 85 7.20 5.53 -15.52
C GLU A 85 5.97 6.11 -14.82
N LYS A 86 4.93 5.30 -14.61
CA LYS A 86 3.68 5.77 -14.00
C LYS A 86 3.86 6.09 -12.52
N PHE A 87 4.61 5.25 -11.81
CA PHE A 87 4.92 5.48 -10.41
C PHE A 87 5.83 6.70 -10.23
N ALA A 88 6.88 6.83 -11.06
CA ALA A 88 7.77 7.97 -11.11
C ALA A 88 7.02 9.29 -11.37
N ASN A 89 6.08 9.30 -12.33
CA ASN A 89 5.24 10.46 -12.59
C ASN A 89 4.36 10.85 -11.39
N ALA A 90 3.90 9.87 -10.60
CA ALA A 90 3.18 10.15 -9.37
C ALA A 90 4.11 10.73 -8.28
N LEU A 91 5.33 10.21 -8.16
CA LEU A 91 6.34 10.72 -7.23
C LEU A 91 6.71 12.17 -7.54
N GLN A 92 6.89 12.53 -8.80
CA GLN A 92 7.22 13.91 -9.19
C GLN A 92 6.11 14.92 -8.87
N LYS A 93 4.85 14.47 -8.75
CA LYS A 93 3.69 15.29 -8.42
C LYS A 93 3.38 15.33 -6.93
N THR A 94 4.11 14.56 -6.11
CA THR A 94 3.92 14.54 -4.66
C THR A 94 4.67 15.69 -3.98
N THR A 95 4.44 15.87 -2.69
CA THR A 95 5.18 16.87 -1.91
C THR A 95 6.59 16.36 -1.56
N ALA A 96 7.52 17.26 -1.22
CA ALA A 96 8.86 16.87 -0.76
C ALA A 96 8.80 15.92 0.45
N LYS A 97 7.87 16.16 1.39
CA LYS A 97 7.63 15.28 2.54
C LYS A 97 7.11 13.91 2.11
N GLY A 98 6.16 13.86 1.17
CA GLY A 98 5.67 12.60 0.63
C GLY A 98 6.77 11.80 -0.08
N LEU A 99 7.63 12.50 -0.84
CA LEU A 99 8.77 11.87 -1.50
C LEU A 99 9.75 11.28 -0.48
N GLN A 100 10.05 12.04 0.58
CA GLN A 100 10.91 11.56 1.67
C GLN A 100 10.31 10.32 2.35
N ASN A 101 9.02 10.33 2.67
CA ASN A 101 8.35 9.19 3.30
C ASN A 101 8.45 7.93 2.43
N VAL A 102 8.11 8.04 1.14
CA VAL A 102 8.19 6.89 0.22
C VAL A 102 9.63 6.40 0.09
N SER A 103 10.60 7.30 -0.03
CA SER A 103 12.02 6.94 -0.12
C SER A 103 12.46 6.13 1.11
N GLN A 104 12.19 6.63 2.32
CA GLN A 104 12.57 5.97 3.56
C GLN A 104 11.92 4.59 3.70
N TYR A 105 10.61 4.47 3.43
CA TYR A 105 9.92 3.19 3.52
C TYR A 105 10.36 2.19 2.45
N VAL A 106 10.47 2.62 1.19
CA VAL A 106 10.91 1.73 0.10
C VAL A 106 12.33 1.25 0.36
N GLU A 107 13.24 2.13 0.82
CA GLU A 107 14.61 1.76 1.16
C GLU A 107 14.62 0.63 2.19
N VAL A 108 13.98 0.80 3.35
CA VAL A 108 13.98 -0.26 4.38
C VAL A 108 13.19 -1.50 3.96
N GLY A 109 12.12 -1.34 3.18
CA GLY A 109 11.26 -2.45 2.74
C GLY A 109 11.92 -3.42 1.75
N ILE A 110 12.98 -2.99 1.07
CA ILE A 110 13.77 -3.83 0.16
C ILE A 110 15.20 -4.10 0.66
N ASP A 111 15.64 -3.44 1.74
CA ASP A 111 17.04 -3.53 2.22
C ASP A 111 17.39 -4.93 2.74
N ALA A 112 16.43 -5.64 3.33
CA ALA A 112 16.64 -7.01 3.82
C ALA A 112 16.83 -8.04 2.69
N ASN A 113 16.72 -7.64 1.42
CA ASN A 113 16.77 -8.53 0.27
C ASN A 113 17.54 -7.90 -0.91
N ASP A 114 18.82 -8.22 -1.02
CA ASP A 114 19.71 -7.74 -2.09
C ASP A 114 19.13 -7.97 -3.50
N ARG A 115 18.37 -9.05 -3.70
CA ARG A 115 17.70 -9.31 -4.98
C ARG A 115 16.63 -8.26 -5.27
N GLN A 116 15.83 -7.87 -4.29
CA GLN A 116 14.80 -6.84 -4.46
C GLN A 116 15.43 -5.46 -4.65
N LYS A 117 16.50 -5.15 -3.93
CA LYS A 117 17.28 -3.92 -4.11
C LYS A 117 17.86 -3.82 -5.53
N ASN A 118 18.40 -4.92 -6.05
CA ASN A 118 18.87 -4.99 -7.44
C ASN A 118 17.72 -4.92 -8.45
N GLU A 119 16.61 -5.61 -8.21
CA GLU A 119 15.40 -5.54 -9.04
C GLU A 119 14.89 -4.10 -9.12
N MET A 120 14.87 -3.38 -7.99
CA MET A 120 14.49 -1.97 -7.92
C MET A 120 15.33 -1.10 -8.86
N LYS A 121 16.66 -1.26 -8.83
CA LYS A 121 17.59 -0.48 -9.65
C LYS A 121 17.55 -0.84 -11.13
N ILE A 122 17.40 -2.12 -11.47
CA ILE A 122 17.48 -2.62 -12.84
C ILE A 122 16.13 -2.45 -13.56
N ASN A 123 15.02 -2.83 -12.91
CA ASN A 123 13.71 -2.88 -13.55
C ASN A 123 12.89 -1.61 -13.35
N TYR A 124 13.22 -0.79 -12.34
CA TYR A 124 12.51 0.46 -12.03
C TYR A 124 13.49 1.65 -11.85
N PRO A 125 14.39 1.90 -12.83
CA PRO A 125 15.47 2.86 -12.70
C PRO A 125 15.01 4.32 -12.49
N ILE A 126 13.87 4.73 -13.06
CA ILE A 126 13.37 6.11 -12.94
C ILE A 126 12.91 6.36 -11.50
N SER A 127 12.06 5.47 -10.97
CA SER A 127 11.59 5.51 -9.58
C SER A 127 12.76 5.36 -8.61
N SER A 128 13.69 4.44 -8.88
CA SER A 128 14.89 4.23 -8.06
C SER A 128 15.74 5.51 -7.96
N ASN A 129 15.91 6.23 -9.08
CA ASN A 129 16.67 7.47 -9.11
C ASN A 129 15.97 8.61 -8.35
N ILE A 130 14.64 8.75 -8.54
CA ILE A 130 13.85 9.76 -7.81
C ILE A 130 13.87 9.50 -6.31
N LEU A 131 13.75 8.23 -5.90
CA LEU A 131 13.76 7.81 -4.50
C LEU A 131 15.17 7.72 -3.90
N LYS A 132 16.23 7.88 -4.72
CA LYS A 132 17.64 7.80 -4.33
C LYS A 132 18.00 6.48 -3.61
N ILE A 133 17.44 5.36 -4.06
CA ILE A 133 17.72 4.05 -3.50
C ILE A 133 19.19 3.70 -3.71
N LYS A 134 19.92 3.50 -2.61
CA LYS A 134 21.36 3.22 -2.59
C LYS A 134 21.71 1.79 -2.92
#